data_AF-A0A975ZQZ7-F1
#
_entry.id   AF-A0A975ZQZ7-F1
#
_cell.length_a   1.000
_cell.length_b   1.000
_cell.length_c   1.000
_cell.angle_alpha   90.00
_cell.angle_beta   90.00
_cell.angle_gamma   90.00
#
_symmetry.space_group_name_H-M   'P 1'
#
loop_
_entity.id
_entity.type
_entity.pdbx_description
1 polymer ?
#
loop_
_entity_poly.entity_id
_entity_poly.type
_entity_poly.pdbx_seq_one_letter_code
_entity_poly.pdbx_strand_id
1 'polypeptide(L)'
;MHDPQTLESLRDFGQKHLSALETLLSANDSGTWGERLRGWLTSCMLSPDAALRQDLLESAVVDLVTLELACQAYAPEEGGLRLTDRGGTVRARQVLAELLLVLGERKPKMARKLASLARSSRNERLGQIRSLIAART
;
A
#
# COMPACT_ATOMS: atom_id res chain seq x y z
N MET A 1 4.84 21.23 -13.01
CA MET A 1 3.74 20.70 -13.85
C MET A 1 4.04 19.24 -14.15
N HIS A 2 3.10 18.33 -13.90
CA HIS A 2 3.31 16.91 -14.20
C HIS A 2 3.03 16.60 -15.67
N ASP A 3 3.67 15.55 -16.17
CA ASP A 3 3.49 15.07 -17.53
C ASP A 3 2.04 14.56 -17.71
N PRO A 4 1.30 14.98 -18.77
CA PRO A 4 -0.10 14.61 -18.97
C PRO A 4 -0.34 13.10 -19.03
N GLN A 5 0.60 12.35 -19.60
CA GLN A 5 0.48 10.90 -19.69
C GLN A 5 0.58 10.25 -18.30
N THR A 6 1.48 10.74 -17.44
CA THR A 6 1.59 10.30 -16.04
C THR A 6 0.30 10.58 -15.26
N LEU A 7 -0.36 11.70 -15.52
CA LEU A 7 -1.64 12.05 -14.89
C LEU A 7 -2.77 11.12 -15.34
N GLU A 8 -2.83 10.80 -16.63
CA GLU A 8 -3.80 9.85 -17.16
C GLU A 8 -3.57 8.44 -16.60
N SER A 9 -2.33 7.96 -16.60
CA SER A 9 -1.99 6.66 -16.02
C SER A 9 -2.31 6.57 -14.52
N LEU A 10 -2.19 7.67 -13.79
CA LEU A 10 -2.58 7.70 -12.37
C LEU A 10 -4.11 7.70 -12.20
N ARG A 11 -4.85 8.38 -13.08
CA ARG A 11 -6.31 8.33 -13.11
C ARG A 11 -6.80 6.90 -13.37
N ASP A 12 -6.26 6.26 -14.40
CA ASP A 12 -6.55 4.85 -14.74
C ASP A 12 -6.22 3.92 -13.58
N PHE A 13 -5.08 4.13 -12.92
CA PHE A 13 -4.68 3.40 -11.74
C PHE A 13 -5.72 3.51 -10.61
N GLY A 14 -6.17 4.74 -10.30
CA GLY A 14 -7.19 4.99 -9.28
C GLY A 14 -8.51 4.29 -9.60
N GLN A 15 -8.97 4.41 -10.84
CA GLN A 15 -10.21 3.80 -11.30
C GLN A 15 -10.16 2.27 -11.27
N LYS A 16 -9.02 1.68 -11.64
CA LYS A 16 -8.81 0.23 -11.65
C LYS A 16 -8.81 -0.37 -10.24
N HIS A 17 -8.19 0.31 -9.27
CA HIS A 17 -7.86 -0.31 -7.99
C HIS A 17 -8.74 0.14 -6.82
N LEU A 18 -9.50 1.23 -6.94
CA LEU A 18 -10.37 1.70 -5.85
C LEU A 18 -11.31 0.60 -5.35
N SER A 19 -12.13 0.03 -6.23
CA SER A 19 -13.10 -1.01 -5.85
C SER A 19 -12.43 -2.28 -5.32
N ALA A 20 -11.30 -2.66 -5.92
CA ALA A 20 -10.54 -3.84 -5.53
C ALA A 20 -9.93 -3.70 -4.12
N LEU A 21 -9.46 -2.51 -3.76
CA LEU A 21 -8.93 -2.23 -2.43
C LEU A 21 -10.03 -1.91 -1.42
N GLU A 22 -11.17 -1.38 -1.84
CA GLU A 22 -12.29 -1.06 -0.96
C GLU A 22 -12.85 -2.30 -0.25
N THR A 23 -12.94 -3.43 -0.94
CA THR A 23 -13.30 -4.72 -0.32
C THR A 23 -12.29 -5.11 0.76
N LEU A 24 -10.98 -4.96 0.49
CA LEU A 24 -9.94 -5.29 1.46
C LEU A 24 -9.92 -4.33 2.64
N LEU A 25 -10.12 -3.05 2.40
CA LEU A 25 -10.17 -1.99 3.41
C LEU A 25 -11.40 -2.08 4.31
N SER A 26 -12.49 -2.67 3.81
CA SER A 26 -13.70 -2.93 4.58
C SER A 26 -13.61 -4.23 5.39
N ALA A 27 -12.87 -5.22 4.88
CA ALA A 27 -12.62 -6.48 5.58
C ALA A 27 -11.58 -6.37 6.72
N ASN A 28 -10.78 -5.30 6.73
CA ASN A 28 -9.78 -5.04 7.75
C ASN A 28 -10.19 -3.83 8.60
N ASP A 29 -9.89 -3.86 9.91
CA ASP A 29 -10.01 -2.70 10.78
C ASP A 29 -8.91 -1.68 10.44
N SER A 30 -9.20 -0.88 9.41
CA SER A 30 -8.21 -0.03 8.73
C SER A 30 -8.11 1.38 9.32
N GLY A 31 -9.03 1.77 10.21
CA GLY A 31 -9.03 3.07 10.87
C GLY A 31 -8.63 4.26 9.97
N THR A 32 -7.84 5.16 10.54
CA THR A 32 -7.38 6.39 9.87
C THR A 32 -6.50 6.14 8.63
N TRP A 33 -5.71 5.06 8.59
CA TRP A 33 -4.83 4.78 7.44
C TRP A 33 -5.63 4.26 6.24
N GLY A 34 -6.71 3.52 6.47
CA GLY A 34 -7.62 3.09 5.42
C GLY A 34 -8.37 4.25 4.79
N GLU A 35 -8.84 5.20 5.59
CA GLU A 35 -9.48 6.43 5.11
C GLU A 35 -8.53 7.28 4.26
N ARG A 36 -7.28 7.46 4.70
CA ARG A 36 -6.25 8.14 3.90
C ARG A 36 -6.01 7.45 2.56
N LEU A 37 -5.89 6.12 2.55
CA LEU A 37 -5.68 5.38 1.31
C LEU A 37 -6.88 5.52 0.35
N ARG A 38 -8.11 5.46 0.87
CA ARG A 38 -9.33 5.74 0.09
C ARG A 38 -9.28 7.15 -0.49
N GLY A 39 -9.02 8.15 0.34
CA GLY A 39 -8.92 9.55 -0.09
C GLY A 39 -7.86 9.78 -1.16
N TRP A 40 -6.70 9.11 -1.05
CA TRP A 40 -5.66 9.17 -2.07
C TRP A 40 -6.09 8.48 -3.38
N LEU A 41 -6.72 7.30 -3.35
CA LEU A 41 -7.24 6.63 -4.55
C LEU A 41 -8.33 7.47 -5.24
N THR A 42 -9.20 8.12 -4.47
CA THR A 42 -10.16 9.10 -5.00
C THR A 42 -9.47 10.29 -5.62
N SER A 43 -8.41 10.80 -4.99
CA SER A 43 -7.61 11.90 -5.52
C SER A 43 -6.90 11.53 -6.82
N CYS A 44 -6.45 10.28 -7.00
CA CYS A 44 -5.90 9.81 -8.26
C CYS A 44 -6.89 10.01 -9.42
N MET A 45 -8.18 9.81 -9.18
CA MET A 45 -9.22 9.99 -10.20
C MET A 45 -9.58 11.45 -10.44
N LEU A 46 -9.83 12.20 -9.35
CA LEU A 46 -10.42 13.54 -9.41
C LEU A 46 -9.38 14.66 -9.54
N SER A 47 -8.16 14.43 -9.05
CA SER A 47 -7.10 15.43 -8.96
C SER A 47 -5.71 14.75 -8.99
N PRO A 48 -5.35 14.08 -10.11
CA PRO A 48 -4.11 13.30 -10.21
C PRO A 48 -2.85 14.14 -9.93
N ASP A 49 -2.86 15.44 -10.23
CA ASP A 49 -1.77 16.34 -9.88
C ASP A 49 -1.55 16.45 -8.37
N ALA A 50 -2.65 16.53 -7.60
CA ALA A 50 -2.57 16.55 -6.15
C ALA A 50 -2.09 15.19 -5.62
N ALA A 51 -2.63 14.09 -6.15
CA ALA A 51 -2.26 12.73 -5.75
C ALA A 51 -0.78 12.39 -6.03
N LEU A 52 -0.12 13.09 -6.97
CA LEU A 52 1.31 12.96 -7.28
C LEU A 52 2.22 13.76 -6.36
N ARG A 53 1.68 14.57 -5.44
CA ARG A 53 2.49 15.24 -4.43
C ARG A 53 3.24 14.22 -3.60
N GLN A 54 4.51 14.53 -3.32
CA GLN A 54 5.44 13.58 -2.72
C GLN A 54 4.98 13.07 -1.35
N ASP A 55 4.49 13.97 -0.49
CA ASP A 55 3.94 13.67 0.83
C ASP A 55 2.75 12.70 0.78
N LEU A 56 1.86 12.88 -0.20
CA LEU A 56 0.71 12.02 -0.41
C LEU A 56 1.10 10.65 -0.98
N LEU A 57 2.04 10.60 -1.93
CA LEU A 57 2.59 9.35 -2.45
C LEU A 57 3.30 8.53 -1.39
N GLU A 58 4.13 9.17 -0.56
CA GLU A 58 4.83 8.50 0.55
C GLU A 58 3.83 7.90 1.54
N SER A 59 2.79 8.67 1.91
CA SER A 59 1.72 8.21 2.79
C SER A 59 0.95 7.03 2.17
N ALA A 60 0.56 7.13 0.90
CA ALA A 60 -0.15 6.07 0.19
C ALA A 60 0.66 4.78 0.09
N VAL A 61 1.98 4.87 -0.13
CA VAL A 61 2.88 3.70 -0.16
C VAL A 61 2.95 3.05 1.22
N VAL A 62 3.04 3.83 2.30
CA VAL A 62 3.01 3.30 3.66
C VAL A 62 1.66 2.65 3.96
N ASP A 63 0.55 3.24 3.53
CA ASP A 63 -0.80 2.71 3.75
C ASP A 63 -1.03 1.42 2.93
N LEU A 64 -0.49 1.31 1.71
CA LEU A 64 -0.51 0.07 0.92
C LEU A 64 0.32 -1.05 1.57
N VAL A 65 1.48 -0.74 2.13
CA VAL A 65 2.28 -1.71 2.91
C VAL A 65 1.53 -2.10 4.19
N THR A 66 0.81 -1.17 4.81
CA THR A 66 -0.03 -1.46 5.97
C THR A 66 -1.12 -2.45 5.60
N LEU A 67 -1.80 -2.22 4.48
CA LEU A 67 -2.83 -3.12 3.97
C LEU A 67 -2.27 -4.52 3.66
N GLU A 68 -1.10 -4.59 3.01
CA GLU A 68 -0.40 -5.86 2.75
C GLU A 68 -0.22 -6.66 4.05
N LEU A 69 0.24 -6.01 5.12
CA LEU A 69 0.48 -6.66 6.40
C LEU A 69 -0.80 -6.94 7.18
N ALA A 70 -1.84 -6.10 7.06
CA ALA A 70 -3.14 -6.31 7.68
C ALA A 70 -3.87 -7.55 7.11
N CYS A 71 -3.65 -7.84 5.83
CA CYS A 71 -4.11 -9.08 5.20
C CYS A 71 -3.39 -10.33 5.74
N GLN A 72 -2.29 -10.19 6.47
CA GLN A 72 -1.59 -11.32 7.08
C GLN A 72 -2.06 -11.54 8.51
N ALA A 73 -2.11 -12.79 8.92
CA ALA A 73 -2.44 -13.16 10.29
C ALA A 73 -1.52 -14.29 10.78
N TYR A 74 -1.31 -14.36 12.08
CA TYR A 74 -0.66 -15.52 12.67
C TYR A 74 -1.74 -16.54 13.03
N ALA A 75 -1.55 -17.78 12.57
CA ALA A 75 -2.35 -18.93 12.94
C ALA A 75 -1.47 -19.94 13.69
N PRO A 76 -2.00 -20.63 14.72
CA PRO A 76 -1.32 -21.76 15.33
C PRO A 76 -1.05 -22.88 14.31
N GLU A 77 0.15 -23.46 14.34
CA GLU A 77 0.56 -24.66 13.58
C GLU A 77 1.37 -25.58 14.52
N GLU A 78 1.52 -26.86 14.18
CA GLU A 78 2.37 -27.78 14.96
C GLU A 78 3.80 -27.21 15.04
N GLY A 79 4.24 -26.86 16.26
CA GLY A 79 5.55 -26.28 16.51
C GLY A 79 5.61 -24.75 16.58
N GLY A 80 4.48 -24.02 16.48
CA GLY A 80 4.46 -22.58 16.77
C GLY A 80 3.39 -21.77 16.05
N LEU A 81 3.72 -20.52 15.71
CA LEU A 81 2.87 -19.62 14.95
C LEU A 81 3.33 -19.55 13.50
N ARG A 82 2.42 -19.78 12.56
CA ARG A 82 2.64 -19.58 11.13
C ARG A 82 1.92 -18.35 10.63
N LEU A 83 2.59 -17.58 9.77
CA LEU A 83 1.98 -16.48 9.05
C LEU A 83 1.09 -17.03 7.93
N THR A 84 -0.20 -16.71 7.95
CA THR A 84 -1.22 -17.05 6.97
C THR A 84 -1.73 -15.79 6.27
N ASP A 85 -2.09 -15.93 5.00
CA ASP A 85 -2.75 -14.85 4.23
C ASP A 85 -4.27 -15.01 4.42
N ARG A 86 -4.94 -13.98 4.95
CA ARG A 86 -6.41 -13.90 5.02
C ARG A 86 -7.05 -13.57 3.67
N GLY A 87 -6.23 -13.49 2.62
CA GLY A 87 -6.61 -13.00 1.31
C GLY A 87 -6.33 -11.50 1.21
N GLY A 88 -5.76 -11.11 0.07
CA GLY A 88 -5.49 -9.70 -0.25
C GLY A 88 -4.03 -9.28 -0.13
N THR A 89 -3.14 -10.08 0.47
CA THR A 89 -1.70 -9.77 0.51
C THR A 89 -1.12 -9.61 -0.90
N VAL A 90 -1.42 -10.58 -1.78
CA VAL A 90 -0.98 -10.55 -3.19
C VAL A 90 -1.56 -9.33 -3.91
N ARG A 91 -2.84 -9.02 -3.65
CA ARG A 91 -3.52 -7.87 -4.27
C ARG A 91 -2.88 -6.56 -3.86
N ALA A 92 -2.64 -6.34 -2.56
CA ALA A 92 -1.97 -5.13 -2.05
C ALA A 92 -0.56 -4.96 -2.66
N ARG A 93 0.21 -6.06 -2.75
CA ARG A 93 1.53 -6.04 -3.42
C ARG A 93 1.43 -5.70 -4.90
N GLN A 94 0.45 -6.28 -5.60
CA GLN A 94 0.23 -5.99 -7.00
C GLN A 94 -0.10 -4.51 -7.21
N VAL A 95 -0.98 -3.94 -6.39
CA VAL A 95 -1.32 -2.50 -6.49
C VAL A 95 -0.09 -1.63 -6.24
N LEU A 96 0.73 -1.94 -5.23
CA LEU A 96 1.98 -1.24 -5.00
C LEU A 96 2.95 -1.35 -6.19
N ALA A 97 3.09 -2.55 -6.78
CA ALA A 97 3.96 -2.77 -7.93
C ALA A 97 3.48 -1.97 -9.16
N GLU A 98 2.18 -1.98 -9.43
CA GLU A 98 1.57 -1.22 -10.53
C GLU A 98 1.75 0.30 -10.33
N LEU A 99 1.63 0.82 -9.10
CA LEU A 99 1.93 2.22 -8.80
C LEU A 99 3.40 2.56 -9.10
N LEU A 100 4.32 1.70 -8.68
CA LEU A 100 5.75 1.89 -8.94
C LEU A 100 6.09 1.81 -10.43
N LEU A 101 5.35 1.01 -11.21
CA LEU A 101 5.48 0.96 -12.67
C LEU A 101 4.97 2.25 -13.32
N VAL A 102 3.77 2.70 -12.97
CA VAL A 102 3.20 3.99 -13.44
C VAL A 102 4.18 5.14 -13.20
N LEU A 103 4.82 5.18 -12.03
CA LEU A 103 5.82 6.19 -11.71
C LEU A 103 7.19 5.90 -12.34
N GLY A 104 7.54 4.64 -12.58
CA GLY A 104 8.85 4.21 -13.06
C GLY A 104 9.14 4.65 -14.49
N GLU A 105 8.13 4.65 -15.35
CA GLU A 105 8.26 5.00 -16.76
C GLU A 105 8.68 6.47 -16.97
N ARG A 106 8.18 7.38 -16.12
CA ARG A 106 8.36 8.84 -16.29
C ARG A 106 9.09 9.52 -15.13
N LYS A 107 9.08 8.92 -13.93
CA LYS A 107 9.72 9.44 -12.70
C LYS A 107 10.55 8.35 -11.98
N PRO A 108 11.59 7.77 -12.61
CA PRO A 108 12.32 6.62 -12.08
C PRO A 108 13.06 6.89 -10.76
N LYS A 109 13.45 8.15 -10.48
CA LYS A 109 14.03 8.53 -9.17
C LYS A 109 12.97 8.45 -8.06
N MET A 110 11.76 8.94 -8.33
CA MET A 110 10.63 8.87 -7.39
C MET A 110 10.22 7.42 -7.13
N ALA A 111 10.06 6.63 -8.19
CA ALA A 111 9.71 5.21 -8.08
C ALA A 111 10.74 4.43 -7.22
N ARG A 112 12.04 4.64 -7.44
CA ARG A 112 13.08 4.03 -6.59
C ARG A 112 13.01 4.48 -5.13
N LYS A 113 12.77 5.77 -4.88
CA LYS A 113 12.61 6.31 -3.53
C LYS A 113 11.43 5.64 -2.82
N LEU A 114 10.28 5.56 -3.49
CA LEU A 114 9.07 4.94 -2.97
C LEU A 114 9.22 3.42 -2.78
N ALA A 115 9.95 2.74 -3.67
CA ALA A 115 10.27 1.32 -3.49
C ALA A 115 11.15 1.08 -2.26
N SER A 116 12.16 1.95 -2.03
CA SER A 116 12.98 1.93 -0.83
C SER A 116 12.14 2.19 0.42
N LEU A 117 11.25 3.18 0.37
CA LEU A 117 10.31 3.49 1.46
C LEU A 117 9.43 2.27 1.78
N ALA A 118 8.80 1.67 0.77
CA ALA A 118 7.96 0.49 0.94
C ALA A 118 8.72 -0.67 1.60
N ARG A 119 9.97 -0.90 1.19
CA ARG A 119 10.85 -1.93 1.80
C ARG A 119 11.15 -1.60 3.25
N SER A 120 11.56 -0.37 3.56
CA SER A 120 11.88 0.05 4.93
C SER A 120 10.68 -0.03 5.86
N SER A 121 9.52 0.51 5.44
CA SER A 121 8.26 0.47 6.19
C SER A 121 7.81 -0.97 6.46
N ARG A 122 7.92 -1.87 5.48
CA ARG A 122 7.61 -3.29 5.67
C ARG A 122 8.51 -3.92 6.73
N ASN A 123 9.82 -3.70 6.64
CA ASN A 123 10.78 -4.26 7.58
C ASN A 123 10.56 -3.75 9.00
N GLU A 124 10.32 -2.45 9.16
CA GLU A 124 10.06 -1.82 10.44
C GLU A 124 8.81 -2.40 11.10
N ARG A 125 7.70 -2.47 10.36
CA ARG A 125 6.43 -3.01 10.88
C ARG A 125 6.53 -4.49 11.22
N LEU A 126 7.20 -5.30 10.40
CA LEU A 126 7.48 -6.69 10.73
C LEU A 126 8.34 -6.80 12.01
N GLY A 127 9.30 -5.90 12.21
CA GLY A 127 10.08 -5.81 13.45
C GLY A 127 9.20 -5.48 14.67
N GLN A 128 8.29 -4.52 14.55
CA GLN A 128 7.32 -4.17 15.59
C GLN A 128 6.40 -5.36 15.93
N ILE A 129 5.85 -6.03 14.93
CA ILE A 129 5.01 -7.22 15.10
C ILE A 129 5.78 -8.33 15.84
N ARG A 130 7.01 -8.64 15.42
CA ARG A 130 7.85 -9.65 16.09
C ARG A 130 8.13 -9.28 17.55
N SER A 131 8.41 -8.00 17.82
CA SER A 131 8.66 -7.51 19.18
C SER A 131 7.41 -7.64 20.07
N LEU A 132 6.22 -7.34 19.53
CA LEU A 132 4.95 -7.51 20.23
C LEU A 132 4.62 -8.97 20.52
N ILE A 133 4.95 -9.89 19.60
CA ILE A 133 4.79 -11.33 19.82
C ILE A 133 5.73 -11.78 20.96
N ALA A 134 7.01 -11.42 20.88
CA ALA A 134 8.01 -11.77 21.90
C ALA A 134 7.67 -11.23 23.29
N ALA A 135 7.01 -10.06 23.38
CA ALA A 135 6.58 -9.50 24.65
C ALA A 135 5.33 -10.19 25.26
N ARG A 136 4.63 -11.02 24.48
CA ARG A 136 3.40 -11.74 24.89
C ARG A 136 3.62 -13.23 25.12
N THR A 137 4.77 -13.76 24.74
CA THR A 137 5.21 -15.16 24.94
C THR A 137 6.22 -15.24 26.05
#